data_AF-A0A397DBA6-F1
#
_entry.id   AF-A0A397DBA6-F1
#
_cell.length_a   1.000
_cell.length_b   1.000
_cell.length_c   1.000
_cell.angle_alpha   90.00
_cell.angle_beta   90.00
_cell.angle_gamma   90.00
#
_symmetry.space_group_name_H-M   'P 1'
#
loop_
_entity.id
_entity.type
_entity.pdbx_description
1 polymer ?
#
loop_
_entity_poly.entity_id
_entity_poly.type
_entity_poly.pdbx_seq_one_letter_code
_entity_poly.pdbx_strand_id
1 'polypeptide(L)'
;MNDEVATDVTEGQQARKWWSDADDMSLLTQVNIDLPFKQAKNTTKAWDAVVNKLRQVHGFGRIGLDGKKASSRFYQLLRVHRKFQESSKYLPGVEQDETGKIMLLDELIQLFDEASDERQAERATTAAKATEKEAAAGYVREQAMMRGRRKSNEGDDSTDSDLASRKRKAIFETQEREIALEHE
;
A
#
# COMPACT_ATOMS: atom_id res chain seq x y z
N MET A 1 -37.92 -14.88 -62.00
CA MET A 1 -37.28 -13.58 -61.72
C MET A 1 -37.13 -13.49 -60.21
N ASN A 2 -35.89 -13.61 -59.74
CA ASN A 2 -35.54 -13.48 -58.33
C ASN A 2 -35.05 -12.05 -58.16
N ASP A 3 -35.71 -11.25 -57.33
CA ASP A 3 -35.12 -9.99 -56.87
C ASP A 3 -35.44 -9.74 -55.40
N GLU A 4 -34.34 -9.68 -54.64
CA GLU A 4 -34.08 -8.83 -53.49
C GLU A 4 -34.99 -8.93 -52.26
N VAL A 5 -34.67 -9.90 -51.41
CA VAL A 5 -34.81 -9.70 -49.96
C VAL A 5 -33.62 -8.85 -49.52
N ALA A 6 -33.87 -7.57 -49.28
CA ALA A 6 -32.95 -6.69 -48.57
C ALA A 6 -32.78 -7.23 -47.14
N THR A 7 -31.77 -8.08 -46.93
CA THR A 7 -31.21 -8.30 -45.59
C THR A 7 -30.36 -7.09 -45.28
N ASP A 8 -30.98 -6.07 -44.71
CA ASP A 8 -30.31 -5.06 -43.88
C ASP A 8 -29.74 -5.81 -42.67
N VAL A 9 -28.60 -6.47 -42.90
CA VAL A 9 -27.76 -7.02 -41.84
C VAL A 9 -27.21 -5.80 -41.15
N THR A 10 -27.68 -5.59 -39.93
CA THR A 10 -27.22 -4.64 -38.92
C THR A 10 -25.75 -4.88 -38.53
N GLU A 11 -24.83 -4.89 -39.50
CA GLU A 11 -23.38 -4.81 -39.30
C GLU A 11 -22.97 -3.50 -38.62
N GLY A 12 -23.85 -2.49 -38.62
CA GLY A 12 -23.65 -1.21 -37.95
C GLY A 12 -23.77 -1.21 -36.42
N GLN A 13 -24.19 -2.30 -35.77
CA GLN A 13 -24.30 -2.35 -34.30
C GLN A 13 -23.05 -2.91 -33.59
N GLN A 14 -22.09 -3.48 -34.32
CA GLN A 14 -20.85 -4.02 -33.75
C GLN A 14 -19.82 -2.93 -33.37
N ALA A 15 -20.01 -1.68 -33.82
CA ALA A 15 -19.10 -0.56 -33.54
C ALA A 15 -19.19 0.03 -32.12
N ARG A 16 -19.96 -0.56 -31.19
CA ARG A 16 -20.05 -0.10 -29.78
C ARG A 16 -19.39 -1.02 -28.74
N LYS A 17 -18.84 -2.18 -29.12
CA LYS A 17 -18.17 -3.09 -28.17
C LYS A 17 -16.65 -2.96 -28.29
N TRP A 18 -16.12 -1.99 -27.56
CA TRP A 18 -14.69 -1.65 -27.50
C TRP A 18 -13.79 -2.84 -27.07
N TRP A 19 -14.31 -3.90 -26.45
CA TRP A 19 -13.59 -5.14 -26.07
C TRP A 19 -14.33 -6.38 -26.59
N SER A 20 -13.62 -7.30 -27.24
CA SER A 20 -14.14 -8.62 -27.63
C SER A 20 -13.94 -9.66 -26.51
N ASP A 21 -14.65 -10.79 -26.58
CA ASP A 21 -14.44 -11.88 -25.62
C ASP A 21 -13.07 -12.53 -25.77
N ALA A 22 -12.51 -12.58 -26.98
CA ALA A 22 -11.14 -13.05 -27.23
C ALA A 22 -10.09 -12.11 -26.63
N ASP A 23 -10.31 -10.78 -26.71
CA ASP A 23 -9.43 -9.80 -26.05
C ASP A 23 -9.51 -9.93 -24.53
N ASP A 24 -10.71 -10.13 -23.97
CA ASP A 24 -10.89 -10.35 -22.54
C ASP A 24 -10.19 -11.63 -22.08
N MET A 25 -10.33 -12.73 -22.82
CA MET A 25 -9.63 -13.99 -22.52
C MET A 25 -8.11 -13.83 -22.54
N SER A 26 -7.58 -13.14 -23.55
CA SER A 26 -6.14 -12.86 -23.65
C SER A 26 -5.67 -12.01 -22.45
N LEU A 27 -6.43 -10.97 -22.11
CA LEU A 27 -6.14 -10.11 -20.95
C LEU A 27 -6.15 -10.89 -19.63
N LEU A 28 -7.21 -11.66 -19.37
CA LEU A 28 -7.34 -12.43 -18.13
C LEU A 28 -6.23 -13.47 -18.01
N THR A 29 -5.91 -14.16 -19.09
CA THR A 29 -4.83 -15.16 -19.12
C THR A 29 -3.48 -14.50 -18.78
N GLN A 30 -3.17 -13.38 -19.42
CA GLN A 30 -1.90 -12.68 -19.16
C GLN A 30 -1.84 -12.10 -17.73
N VAL A 31 -2.97 -11.60 -17.21
CA VAL A 31 -3.06 -11.14 -15.82
C VAL A 31 -2.87 -12.28 -14.83
N ASN A 32 -3.37 -13.48 -15.12
CA ASN A 32 -3.18 -14.63 -14.24
C ASN A 32 -1.71 -15.08 -14.19
N ILE A 33 -1.00 -14.97 -15.33
CA ILE A 33 0.43 -15.28 -15.41
C ILE A 33 1.28 -14.23 -14.65
N ASP A 34 0.99 -12.95 -14.83
CA ASP A 34 1.87 -11.87 -14.36
C ASP A 34 1.49 -11.28 -13.00
N LEU A 35 0.25 -11.51 -12.56
CA LEU A 35 -0.33 -11.02 -11.31
C LEU A 35 -0.01 -9.53 -11.02
N PRO A 36 -0.24 -8.61 -11.98
CA PRO A 36 0.15 -7.20 -11.85
C PRO A 36 -0.48 -6.49 -10.65
N PHE A 37 -1.65 -6.96 -10.18
CA PHE A 37 -2.34 -6.40 -9.03
C PHE A 37 -1.67 -6.73 -7.68
N LYS A 38 -0.81 -7.75 -7.60
CA LYS A 38 -0.01 -8.06 -6.40
C LYS A 38 1.15 -7.08 -6.22
N GLN A 39 1.61 -6.41 -7.29
CA GLN A 39 2.80 -5.54 -7.30
C GLN A 39 2.60 -4.13 -6.71
N ALA A 40 2.28 -4.01 -5.42
CA ALA A 40 1.83 -2.77 -4.77
C ALA A 40 2.70 -1.51 -5.03
N LYS A 41 4.04 -1.65 -5.08
CA LYS A 41 4.97 -0.51 -5.28
C LYS A 41 5.14 -0.11 -6.75
N ASN A 42 4.86 -1.03 -7.68
CA ASN A 42 5.14 -0.87 -9.11
C ASN A 42 3.93 -1.21 -9.99
N THR A 43 2.71 -1.09 -9.45
CA THR A 43 1.46 -1.52 -10.08
C THR A 43 1.35 -1.00 -11.52
N THR A 44 1.61 0.28 -11.77
CA THR A 44 1.55 0.87 -13.13
C THR A 44 2.50 0.16 -14.10
N LYS A 45 3.76 -0.01 -13.71
CA LYS A 45 4.76 -0.70 -14.55
C LYS A 45 4.40 -2.16 -14.80
N ALA A 46 3.81 -2.83 -13.79
CA ALA A 46 3.36 -4.21 -13.94
C ALA A 46 2.23 -4.32 -14.97
N TRP A 47 1.28 -3.39 -14.97
CA TRP A 47 0.23 -3.34 -15.99
C TRP A 47 0.76 -2.99 -17.38
N ASP A 48 1.73 -2.09 -17.50
CA ASP A 48 2.37 -1.81 -18.79
C ASP A 48 3.13 -3.04 -19.32
N ALA A 49 3.76 -3.83 -18.44
CA ALA A 49 4.41 -5.10 -18.82
C ALA A 49 3.41 -6.12 -19.37
N VAL A 50 2.23 -6.27 -18.75
CA VAL A 50 1.13 -7.10 -19.26
C VAL A 50 0.73 -6.65 -20.67
N VAL A 51 0.57 -5.34 -20.88
CA VAL A 51 0.22 -4.79 -22.19
C VAL A 51 1.29 -5.08 -23.24
N ASN A 52 2.57 -4.97 -22.89
CA ASN A 52 3.66 -5.28 -23.80
C ASN A 52 3.63 -6.74 -24.27
N LYS A 53 3.25 -7.67 -23.39
CA LYS A 53 3.06 -9.09 -23.76
C LYS A 53 1.81 -9.31 -24.60
N LEU A 54 0.69 -8.66 -24.25
CA LEU A 54 -0.55 -8.75 -25.04
C LEU A 54 -0.38 -8.26 -26.48
N ARG A 55 0.50 -7.26 -26.71
CA ARG A 55 0.84 -6.80 -28.07
C ARG A 55 1.54 -7.86 -28.92
N GLN A 56 2.15 -8.87 -28.30
CA GLN A 56 2.79 -9.99 -29.00
C GLN A 56 1.83 -11.15 -29.24
N VAL A 57 0.62 -11.12 -28.67
CA VAL A 57 -0.39 -12.17 -28.86
C VAL A 57 -1.04 -12.00 -30.24
N HIS A 58 -0.92 -13.02 -31.08
CA HIS A 58 -1.56 -13.04 -32.39
C HIS A 58 -3.09 -12.92 -32.25
N GLY A 59 -3.70 -12.03 -33.02
CA GLY A 59 -5.15 -11.79 -32.98
C GLY A 59 -5.61 -10.84 -31.88
N PHE A 60 -4.72 -10.29 -31.04
CA PHE A 60 -5.09 -9.29 -30.06
C PHE A 60 -5.39 -7.94 -30.73
N GLY A 61 -6.63 -7.45 -30.62
CA GLY A 61 -7.12 -6.33 -31.43
C GLY A 61 -6.72 -4.93 -30.95
N ARG A 62 -6.01 -4.82 -29.81
CA ARG A 62 -5.89 -3.55 -29.06
C ARG A 62 -4.53 -2.87 -29.19
N ILE A 63 -4.28 -2.30 -30.37
CA ILE A 63 -3.02 -1.61 -30.72
C ILE A 63 -2.73 -0.38 -29.82
N GLY A 64 -3.76 0.33 -29.35
CA GLY A 64 -3.65 1.51 -28.48
C GLY A 64 -3.83 1.24 -26.98
N LEU A 65 -3.64 -0.01 -26.53
CA LEU A 65 -3.79 -0.38 -25.13
C LEU A 65 -2.64 0.17 -24.28
N ASP A 66 -2.96 0.67 -23.08
CA ASP A 66 -2.01 1.08 -22.05
C ASP A 66 -2.36 0.38 -20.73
N GLY A 67 -1.44 0.37 -19.75
CA GLY A 67 -1.65 -0.32 -18.49
C GLY A 67 -2.87 0.17 -17.72
N LYS A 68 -3.25 1.45 -17.88
CA LYS A 68 -4.44 2.03 -17.25
C LYS A 68 -5.73 1.45 -17.84
N LYS A 69 -5.82 1.33 -19.17
CA LYS A 69 -6.98 0.72 -19.85
C LYS A 69 -7.07 -0.78 -19.57
N ALA A 70 -5.93 -1.49 -19.50
CA ALA A 70 -5.90 -2.90 -19.18
C ALA A 70 -6.38 -3.17 -17.74
N SER A 71 -5.84 -2.44 -16.75
CA SER A 71 -6.28 -2.53 -15.35
C SER A 71 -7.75 -2.15 -15.19
N SER A 72 -8.20 -1.07 -15.82
CA SER A 72 -9.61 -0.67 -15.79
C SER A 72 -10.53 -1.77 -16.33
N ARG A 73 -10.15 -2.44 -17.42
CA ARG A 73 -10.94 -3.54 -17.97
C ARG A 73 -10.96 -4.74 -17.05
N PHE A 74 -9.80 -5.13 -16.51
CA PHE A 74 -9.70 -6.24 -15.54
C PHE A 74 -10.63 -6.04 -14.34
N TYR A 75 -10.60 -4.87 -13.69
CA TYR A 75 -11.46 -4.62 -12.53
C TYR A 75 -12.95 -4.55 -12.90
N GLN A 76 -13.28 -4.12 -14.11
CA GLN A 76 -14.65 -4.19 -14.61
C GLN A 76 -15.11 -5.65 -14.74
N LEU A 77 -14.27 -6.54 -15.28
CA LEU A 77 -14.58 -7.96 -15.43
C LEU A 77 -14.78 -8.64 -14.07
N LEU A 78 -13.89 -8.41 -13.10
CA LEU A 78 -14.07 -8.94 -11.74
C LEU A 78 -15.39 -8.48 -11.11
N ARG A 79 -15.74 -7.20 -11.25
CA ARG A 79 -16.99 -6.64 -10.71
C ARG A 79 -18.22 -7.29 -11.34
N VAL A 80 -18.22 -7.46 -12.65
CA VAL A 80 -19.32 -8.12 -13.37
C VAL A 80 -19.44 -9.57 -12.93
N HIS A 81 -18.30 -10.27 -12.80
CA HIS A 81 -18.27 -11.68 -12.40
C HIS A 81 -18.76 -11.90 -10.97
N ARG A 82 -18.42 -11.03 -10.02
CA ARG A 82 -18.95 -11.12 -8.64
C ARG A 82 -20.47 -11.04 -8.59
N LYS A 83 -21.07 -10.12 -9.36
CA LYS A 83 -22.54 -10.03 -9.46
C LYS A 83 -23.14 -11.29 -10.07
N PHE A 84 -22.44 -11.88 -11.03
CA PHE A 84 -22.82 -13.15 -11.62
C PHE A 84 -22.77 -14.28 -10.58
N GLN A 85 -21.67 -14.45 -9.84
CA GLN A 85 -21.56 -15.43 -8.75
C GLN A 85 -22.66 -15.27 -7.69
N GLU A 86 -22.96 -14.03 -7.28
CA GLU A 86 -24.06 -13.74 -6.36
C GLU A 86 -25.40 -14.21 -6.93
N SER A 87 -25.71 -13.89 -8.19
CA SER A 87 -26.97 -14.31 -8.82
C SER A 87 -27.07 -15.83 -9.04
N SER A 88 -25.98 -16.49 -9.42
CA SER A 88 -25.92 -17.93 -9.66
C SER A 88 -26.02 -18.74 -8.36
N LYS A 89 -25.52 -18.20 -7.24
CA LYS A 89 -25.68 -18.80 -5.91
C LYS A 89 -27.15 -18.98 -5.51
N TYR A 90 -28.06 -18.15 -6.04
CA TYR A 90 -29.50 -18.25 -5.81
C TYR A 90 -30.24 -19.11 -6.85
N LEU A 91 -29.54 -19.66 -7.85
CA LEU A 91 -30.04 -20.63 -8.83
C LEU A 91 -29.16 -21.91 -8.86
N PRO A 92 -29.06 -22.66 -7.74
CA PRO A 92 -28.37 -23.95 -7.77
C PRO A 92 -29.17 -24.95 -8.62
N GLY A 93 -28.55 -25.47 -9.69
CA GLY A 93 -29.16 -26.52 -10.53
C GLY A 93 -29.00 -26.36 -12.04
N VAL A 94 -28.37 -25.27 -12.51
CA VAL A 94 -27.98 -25.15 -13.92
C VAL A 94 -26.58 -25.75 -14.08
N GLU A 95 -26.48 -26.87 -14.80
CA GLU A 95 -25.24 -27.33 -15.45
C GLU A 95 -24.77 -26.19 -16.36
N GLN A 96 -23.91 -25.34 -15.79
CA GLN A 96 -23.36 -24.22 -16.50
C GLN A 96 -22.19 -24.78 -17.29
N ASP A 97 -22.24 -24.70 -18.61
CA ASP A 97 -21.09 -24.93 -19.47
C ASP A 97 -19.97 -24.04 -18.92
N GLU A 98 -19.02 -24.65 -18.21
CA GLU A 98 -17.90 -23.99 -17.54
C GLU A 98 -17.01 -23.39 -18.63
N THR A 99 -17.46 -22.27 -19.18
CA THR A 99 -16.72 -21.53 -20.17
C THR A 99 -15.40 -21.18 -19.49
N GLY A 100 -14.24 -21.53 -20.06
CA GLY A 100 -12.94 -21.34 -19.40
C GLY A 100 -12.69 -19.91 -18.88
N LYS A 101 -13.42 -18.90 -19.38
CA LYS A 101 -13.48 -17.53 -18.84
C LYS A 101 -14.02 -17.46 -17.40
N ILE A 102 -15.06 -18.21 -17.07
CA ILE A 102 -15.69 -18.26 -15.73
C ILE A 102 -14.70 -18.84 -14.72
N MET A 103 -14.12 -20.02 -15.00
CA MET A 103 -13.13 -20.65 -14.12
C MET A 103 -11.93 -19.73 -13.86
N LEU A 104 -11.42 -19.10 -14.92
CA LEU A 104 -10.31 -18.17 -14.82
C LEU A 104 -10.67 -16.92 -14.00
N LEU A 105 -11.90 -16.41 -14.12
CA LEU A 105 -12.38 -15.30 -13.31
C LEU A 105 -12.56 -15.70 -11.84
N ASP A 106 -13.01 -16.92 -11.55
CA ASP A 106 -13.11 -17.45 -10.18
C ASP A 106 -11.73 -17.50 -9.52
N GLU A 107 -10.73 -18.07 -10.21
CA GLU A 107 -9.33 -18.12 -9.76
C GLU A 107 -8.76 -16.71 -9.53
N LEU A 108 -8.96 -15.80 -10.49
CA LEU A 108 -8.47 -14.43 -10.39
C LEU A 108 -9.14 -13.63 -9.25
N ILE A 109 -10.41 -13.89 -8.93
CA ILE A 109 -11.07 -13.30 -7.75
C ILE A 109 -10.39 -13.79 -6.48
N GLN A 110 -10.18 -15.10 -6.34
CA GLN A 110 -9.53 -15.66 -5.16
C GLN A 110 -8.14 -15.07 -4.95
N LEU A 111 -7.32 -15.03 -5.99
CA LEU A 111 -5.97 -14.45 -5.95
C LEU A 111 -5.97 -12.95 -5.64
N PHE A 112 -6.99 -12.22 -6.11
CA PHE A 112 -7.13 -10.80 -5.85
C PHE A 112 -7.52 -10.52 -4.39
N ASP A 113 -8.46 -11.28 -3.84
CA ASP A 113 -8.90 -11.12 -2.44
C ASP A 113 -7.77 -11.48 -1.47
N GLU A 114 -7.07 -12.58 -1.69
CA GLU A 114 -5.87 -12.94 -0.92
C GLU A 114 -4.83 -11.81 -0.91
N ALA A 115 -4.53 -11.24 -2.08
CA ALA A 115 -3.58 -10.14 -2.19
C ALA A 115 -4.07 -8.84 -1.53
N SER A 116 -5.39 -8.62 -1.50
CA SER A 116 -6.00 -7.49 -0.83
C SER A 116 -5.90 -7.62 0.68
N ASP A 117 -6.19 -8.81 1.21
CA ASP A 117 -6.14 -9.13 2.64
C ASP A 117 -4.70 -9.05 3.17
N GLU A 118 -3.73 -9.62 2.44
CA GLU A 118 -2.31 -9.53 2.77
C GLU A 118 -1.86 -8.06 2.85
N ARG A 119 -2.21 -7.26 1.85
CA ARG A 119 -1.88 -5.82 1.83
C ARG A 119 -2.54 -5.06 2.98
N GLN A 120 -3.77 -5.41 3.35
CA GLN A 120 -4.45 -4.79 4.47
C GLN A 120 -3.77 -5.14 5.80
N ALA A 121 -3.37 -6.40 5.98
CA ALA A 121 -2.61 -6.86 7.14
C ALA A 121 -1.25 -6.15 7.25
N GLU A 122 -0.48 -6.05 6.16
CA GLU A 122 0.79 -5.32 6.12
C GLU A 122 0.64 -3.83 6.51
N ARG A 123 -0.41 -3.18 6.00
CA ARG A 123 -0.72 -1.79 6.35
C ARG A 123 -1.09 -1.64 7.82
N ALA A 124 -1.91 -2.55 8.36
CA ALA A 124 -2.30 -2.54 9.77
C ALA A 124 -1.08 -2.74 10.69
N THR A 125 -0.20 -3.69 10.38
CA THR A 125 1.03 -3.90 11.16
C THR A 125 1.99 -2.71 11.10
N THR A 126 2.13 -2.09 9.92
CA THR A 126 2.97 -0.89 9.75
C THR A 126 2.41 0.30 10.51
N ALA A 127 1.10 0.50 10.47
CA ALA A 127 0.42 1.56 11.24
C ALA A 127 0.59 1.33 12.75
N ALA A 128 0.39 0.11 13.25
CA ALA A 128 0.57 -0.23 14.66
C ALA A 128 2.01 0.03 15.15
N LYS A 129 3.02 -0.32 14.33
CA LYS A 129 4.43 -0.01 14.64
C LYS A 129 4.70 1.49 14.66
N ALA A 130 4.02 2.27 13.82
CA ALA A 130 4.17 3.72 13.80
C ALA A 130 3.55 4.36 15.05
N THR A 131 2.35 3.92 15.45
CA THR A 131 1.68 4.41 16.67
C THR A 131 2.45 4.06 17.93
N GLU A 132 3.03 2.87 18.01
CA GLU A 132 3.90 2.47 19.14
C GLU A 132 5.14 3.36 19.24
N LYS A 133 5.80 3.64 18.12
CA LYS A 133 6.96 4.55 18.08
C LYS A 133 6.59 5.97 18.49
N GLU A 134 5.43 6.46 18.04
CA GLU A 134 4.93 7.78 18.42
C GLU A 134 4.61 7.85 19.92
N ALA A 135 3.96 6.83 20.47
CA ALA A 135 3.67 6.73 21.90
C ALA A 135 4.97 6.71 22.74
N ALA A 136 5.97 5.93 22.33
CA ALA A 136 7.27 5.89 22.99
C ALA A 136 7.99 7.24 22.93
N ALA A 137 7.99 7.91 21.77
CA ALA A 137 8.58 9.24 21.62
C ALA A 137 7.83 10.31 22.44
N GLY A 138 6.49 10.22 22.49
CA GLY A 138 5.64 11.06 23.33
C GLY A 138 5.96 10.92 24.81
N TYR A 139 6.10 9.68 25.29
CA TYR A 139 6.49 9.39 26.66
C TYR A 139 7.86 9.99 27.02
N VAL A 140 8.88 9.83 26.16
CA VAL A 140 10.20 10.43 26.38
C VAL A 140 10.13 11.95 26.45
N ARG A 141 9.35 12.59 25.56
CA ARG A 141 9.15 14.04 25.56
C ARG A 141 8.48 14.53 26.84
N GLU A 142 7.44 13.85 27.30
CA GLU A 142 6.73 14.17 28.55
C GLU A 142 7.66 14.05 29.76
N GLN A 143 8.42 12.96 29.86
CA GLN A 143 9.39 12.75 30.94
C GLN A 143 10.47 13.85 30.96
N ALA A 144 10.95 14.30 29.80
CA ALA A 144 11.90 15.40 29.71
C ALA A 144 11.31 16.74 30.18
N MET A 145 10.06 17.05 29.79
CA MET A 145 9.36 18.27 30.22
C MET A 145 9.12 18.32 31.73
N MET A 146 8.76 17.19 32.36
CA MET A 146 8.54 17.11 33.81
C MET A 146 9.83 17.28 34.62
N ARG A 147 10.98 16.84 34.10
CA ARG A 147 12.29 16.99 34.75
C ARG A 147 12.88 18.40 34.61
N GLY A 148 12.54 19.13 33.55
CA GLY A 148 12.96 20.53 33.35
C GLY A 148 12.24 21.53 34.26
N ARG A 149 11.10 21.17 34.86
CA ARG A 149 10.24 22.04 35.69
C ARG A 149 10.66 22.09 37.17
N ARG A 150 11.96 21.99 37.46
CA ARG A 150 12.53 22.20 38.81
C ARG A 150 13.62 23.28 38.77
N LYS A 151 13.22 24.53 38.54
CA LYS A 151 13.83 25.74 39.14
C LYS A 151 13.02 26.99 38.77
N SER A 152 11.91 27.16 39.44
CA SER A 152 11.31 28.47 39.69
C SER A 152 10.57 28.38 41.02
N ASN A 153 11.32 28.12 42.09
CA ASN A 153 10.87 28.45 43.43
C ASN A 153 11.49 29.79 43.76
N GLU A 154 10.61 30.78 43.99
CA GLU A 154 10.79 31.98 44.81
C GLU A 154 12.14 32.68 44.72
N GLY A 155 12.15 33.83 44.04
CA GLY A 155 13.05 34.88 44.46
C GLY A 155 12.58 35.38 45.83
N ASP A 156 13.26 34.98 46.90
CA ASP A 156 13.57 35.88 48.00
C ASP A 156 14.75 35.34 48.85
N ASP A 157 15.67 36.27 49.10
CA ASP A 157 16.73 36.37 50.10
C ASP A 157 17.81 35.28 50.32
N SER A 158 19.05 35.69 49.99
CA SER A 158 20.31 35.48 50.72
C SER A 158 20.89 34.07 51.00
N THR A 159 22.22 33.96 50.84
CA THR A 159 23.18 32.97 51.40
C THR A 159 23.88 31.90 50.52
N ASP A 160 23.93 31.98 49.19
CA ASP A 160 24.76 31.04 48.39
C ASP A 160 26.21 31.53 48.12
N SER A 161 26.49 32.83 48.22
CA SER A 161 27.85 33.38 47.98
C SER A 161 28.88 32.94 49.04
N ASP A 162 28.39 32.51 50.21
CA ASP A 162 29.19 32.29 51.39
C ASP A 162 29.71 30.84 51.51
N LEU A 163 28.96 29.86 50.98
CA LEU A 163 29.38 28.46 50.91
C LEU A 163 30.43 28.24 49.81
N ALA A 164 30.26 28.89 48.67
CA ALA A 164 31.23 28.84 47.57
C ALA A 164 32.58 29.47 47.96
N SER A 165 32.54 30.55 48.74
CA SER A 165 33.75 31.23 49.24
C SER A 165 34.47 30.43 50.31
N ARG A 166 33.73 29.77 51.23
CA ARG A 166 34.31 28.85 52.21
C ARG A 166 34.96 27.62 51.58
N LYS A 167 34.33 27.01 50.56
CA LYS A 167 34.90 25.87 49.83
C LYS A 167 36.18 26.24 49.08
N ARG A 168 36.21 27.40 48.41
CA ARG A 168 37.42 27.88 47.72
C ARG A 168 38.58 28.12 48.68
N LYS A 169 38.33 28.73 49.84
CA LYS A 169 39.38 28.99 50.83
C LYS A 169 40.00 27.70 51.38
N ALA A 170 39.18 26.71 51.71
CA ALA A 170 39.68 25.42 52.22
C ALA A 170 40.59 24.69 51.21
N ILE A 171 40.29 24.78 49.90
CA ILE A 171 41.10 24.13 48.86
C ILE A 171 42.48 24.79 48.75
N PHE A 172 42.55 26.12 48.72
CA PHE A 172 43.83 26.85 48.66
C PHE A 172 44.70 26.60 49.89
N GLU A 173 44.11 26.63 51.09
CA GLU A 173 44.83 26.45 52.35
C GLU A 173 45.34 25.00 52.52
N THR A 174 44.74 24.03 51.81
CA THR A 174 45.24 22.65 51.76
C THR A 174 46.42 22.52 50.80
N GLN A 175 46.35 23.14 49.62
CA GLN A 175 47.46 23.16 48.65
C GLN A 175 48.69 23.91 49.18
N GLU A 176 48.51 25.03 49.88
CA GLU A 176 49.64 25.76 50.49
C GLU A 176 50.34 24.93 51.56
N ARG A 177 49.60 24.14 52.34
CA ARG A 177 50.17 23.25 53.36
C ARG A 177 50.91 22.05 52.78
N GLU A 178 50.45 21.55 51.62
CA GLU A 178 51.12 20.49 50.87
C GLU A 178 52.44 20.99 50.25
N ILE A 179 52.43 22.18 49.64
CA ILE A 179 53.63 22.82 49.07
C ILE A 179 54.68 23.14 50.15
N ALA A 180 54.26 23.53 51.35
CA ALA A 180 55.18 23.80 52.46
C ALA A 180 55.88 22.55 52.99
N LEU A 181 55.28 21.37 52.82
CA LEU A 181 55.82 20.08 53.29
C LEU A 181 56.79 19.44 52.29
N GLU A 182 56.74 19.83 51.01
CA GLU A 182 57.68 19.35 49.98
C GLU A 182 59.03 20.10 49.98
N HIS A 183 59.17 21.13 50.83
CA HIS A 183 60.36 21.98 50.91
C HIS A 183 61.23 21.77 52.18
N GLU A 184 61.00 20.68 52.92
CA GLU A 184 61.89 20.18 54.00
C GLU A 184 62.51 18.83 53.59
#